data_AF-G1SXM1-F1
#
_entry.id   AF-G1SXM1-F1
#
_cell.length_a   1.000
_cell.length_b   1.000
_cell.length_c   1.000
_cell.angle_alpha   90.00
_cell.angle_beta   90.00
_cell.angle_gamma   90.00
#
_symmetry.space_group_name_H-M   'P 1'
#
loop_
_entity.id
_entity.type
_entity.pdbx_description
1 polymer ?
#
loop_
_entity_poly.entity_id
_entity_poly.type
_entity_poly.pdbx_seq_one_letter_code
_entity_poly.pdbx_strand_id
1 'polypeptide(L)'
;MALPARGLSLLGGRLGRVPAGARGQAGPASRGFRSSGVRHEAVIISGTEMAKQIQKEIRQDVESWVALGNRRPHLSIILVGNNPASHTYVRNKIRAASAVGICSELILKPKDVSQEELLDITDQLNMDPRVSGILVQLPLPDHVDERTICNGIAPEKDVDGFHIINIGRLCLDQHSLIPATASAVWEIIKRTGIETFGKNVLVAGRSKNVGMPIAMLLHTDGEHERPGGDATVTIAHRYTPKEQLKIHSQLADVIIVAAGIPKLITSDMVKEGAAVIDVGINYVHDPVTGKTRVVGDVDFEAVQKQAGFITPVPGGVGPMTVAMLLKNTLLAAKRVLY
;
A
#
# COMPACT_ATOMS: atom_id res chain seq x y z
N MET A 1 54.97 -9.11 -3.89
CA MET A 1 54.89 -10.57 -3.70
C MET A 1 53.50 -11.00 -4.16
N ALA A 2 53.29 -11.29 -5.43
CA ALA A 2 53.49 -12.60 -6.08
C ALA A 2 52.57 -13.70 -5.52
N LEU A 3 51.47 -13.91 -6.27
CA LEU A 3 50.50 -15.01 -6.30
C LEU A 3 51.15 -16.44 -6.27
N PRO A 4 50.40 -17.53 -5.98
CA PRO A 4 49.61 -18.18 -7.04
C PRO A 4 48.28 -18.83 -6.65
N ALA A 5 47.39 -18.78 -7.65
CA ALA A 5 46.25 -19.65 -7.87
C ALA A 5 46.67 -21.10 -8.23
N ARG A 6 45.83 -22.07 -7.86
CA ARG A 6 45.68 -23.41 -8.47
C ARG A 6 44.25 -23.87 -8.16
N GLY A 7 43.43 -24.47 -9.02
CA GLY A 7 43.61 -25.01 -10.37
C GLY A 7 42.52 -26.09 -10.55
N LEU A 8 41.65 -25.92 -11.54
CA LEU A 8 40.71 -26.96 -12.00
C LEU A 8 41.47 -28.16 -12.56
N SER A 9 40.97 -29.38 -12.32
CA SER A 9 41.26 -30.54 -13.18
C SER A 9 39.99 -31.36 -13.44
N LEU A 10 39.59 -31.42 -14.71
CA LEU A 10 38.73 -32.43 -15.30
C LEU A 10 39.59 -33.63 -15.74
N LEU A 11 39.10 -34.87 -15.59
CA LEU A 11 39.01 -35.90 -16.66
C LEU A 11 38.77 -37.33 -16.14
N GLY A 12 37.90 -38.06 -16.88
CA GLY A 12 37.84 -39.53 -17.00
C GLY A 12 36.86 -40.19 -16.04
N GLY A 13 35.73 -40.78 -16.43
CA GLY A 13 35.36 -41.46 -17.68
C GLY A 13 35.31 -42.97 -17.44
N ARG A 14 34.12 -43.59 -17.46
CA ARG A 14 33.92 -44.97 -17.94
C ARG A 14 32.45 -45.32 -18.12
N LEU A 15 32.17 -45.82 -19.33
CA LEU A 15 30.93 -46.41 -19.82
C LEU A 15 30.60 -47.73 -19.12
N GLY A 16 29.30 -48.03 -18.98
CA GLY A 16 28.78 -49.36 -18.66
C GLY A 16 27.38 -49.54 -19.25
N ARG A 17 27.22 -50.60 -20.05
CA ARG A 17 26.12 -50.88 -20.99
C ARG A 17 24.77 -51.28 -20.37
N VAL A 18 23.74 -51.01 -21.16
CA VAL A 18 22.35 -51.54 -21.16
C VAL A 18 22.31 -53.05 -21.45
N PRO A 19 21.23 -53.75 -21.04
CA PRO A 19 20.56 -54.63 -22.00
C PRO A 19 19.04 -54.41 -22.10
N ALA A 20 18.53 -54.77 -23.28
CA ALA A 20 17.18 -54.52 -23.78
C ALA A 20 16.24 -55.73 -23.64
N GLY A 21 14.92 -55.45 -23.76
CA GLY A 21 13.81 -56.40 -23.95
C GLY A 21 12.63 -56.01 -23.06
N ALA A 22 11.35 -55.94 -23.49
CA ALA A 22 10.67 -56.47 -24.66
C ALA A 22 9.36 -55.68 -24.93
N ARG A 23 8.74 -55.97 -26.09
CA ARG A 23 7.54 -55.34 -26.68
C ARG A 23 6.24 -55.59 -25.90
N GLY A 24 5.34 -54.59 -25.97
CA GLY A 24 3.91 -54.79 -26.26
C GLY A 24 2.93 -54.54 -25.11
N GLN A 25 2.09 -53.51 -25.23
CA GLN A 25 0.61 -53.60 -25.26
C GLN A 25 -0.01 -52.19 -25.27
N ALA A 26 -1.10 -52.07 -26.05
CA ALA A 26 -1.91 -50.87 -26.17
C ALA A 26 -3.07 -50.89 -25.18
N GLY A 27 -3.43 -49.71 -24.64
CA GLY A 27 -4.72 -49.38 -24.01
C GLY A 27 -4.60 -48.61 -22.69
N PRO A 28 -5.64 -47.92 -22.21
CA PRO A 28 -6.77 -47.28 -22.89
C PRO A 28 -6.76 -45.74 -22.70
N ALA A 29 -7.68 -45.06 -23.40
CA ALA A 29 -7.88 -43.62 -23.39
C ALA A 29 -7.89 -42.99 -21.98
N SER A 30 -7.11 -41.92 -21.81
CA SER A 30 -7.16 -41.02 -20.65
C SER A 30 -8.52 -40.33 -20.59
N ARG A 31 -9.45 -40.90 -19.83
CA ARG A 31 -10.64 -40.18 -19.35
C ARG A 31 -10.14 -38.98 -18.54
N GLY A 32 -10.36 -37.78 -19.08
CA GLY A 32 -10.04 -36.55 -18.40
C GLY A 32 -10.63 -36.55 -17.00
N PHE A 33 -9.76 -36.39 -16.00
CA PHE A 33 -10.17 -35.92 -14.69
C PHE A 33 -10.75 -34.51 -14.90
N ARG A 34 -12.08 -34.43 -15.00
CA ARG A 34 -12.77 -33.19 -14.65
C ARG A 34 -12.56 -33.05 -13.14
N SER A 35 -11.62 -32.19 -12.75
CA SER A 35 -11.61 -31.70 -11.38
C SER A 35 -12.98 -31.06 -11.15
N SER A 36 -13.76 -31.67 -10.27
CA SER A 36 -14.91 -31.04 -9.64
C SER A 36 -14.34 -29.93 -8.75
N GLY A 37 -13.98 -28.81 -9.38
CA GLY A 37 -13.42 -27.65 -8.70
C GLY A 37 -14.44 -27.13 -7.72
N VAL A 38 -14.16 -27.30 -6.44
CA VAL A 38 -14.83 -26.52 -5.40
C VAL A 38 -14.49 -25.08 -5.72
N ARG A 39 -15.46 -24.33 -6.25
CA ARG A 39 -15.30 -22.89 -6.48
C ARG A 39 -15.19 -22.24 -5.12
N HIS A 40 -13.97 -21.97 -4.68
CA HIS A 40 -13.74 -21.19 -3.48
C HIS A 40 -13.92 -19.72 -3.84
N GLU A 41 -14.96 -19.09 -3.29
CA GLU A 41 -15.07 -17.63 -3.30
C GLU A 41 -13.90 -17.04 -2.50
N ALA A 42 -13.41 -15.89 -2.95
CA ALA A 42 -12.30 -15.17 -2.34
C ALA A 42 -12.60 -14.83 -0.88
N VAL A 43 -11.57 -14.89 -0.04
CA VAL A 43 -11.64 -14.34 1.30
C VAL A 43 -11.69 -12.82 1.21
N ILE A 44 -12.82 -12.24 1.63
CA ILE A 44 -13.00 -10.79 1.65
C ILE A 44 -12.25 -10.20 2.85
N ILE A 45 -11.21 -9.44 2.58
CA ILE A 45 -10.39 -8.79 3.61
C ILE A 45 -11.08 -7.52 4.09
N SER A 46 -11.64 -7.56 5.30
CA SER A 46 -12.21 -6.37 5.95
C SER A 46 -11.11 -5.48 6.54
N GLY A 47 -10.66 -4.51 5.76
CA GLY A 47 -9.77 -3.46 6.26
C GLY A 47 -10.41 -2.59 7.35
N THR A 48 -11.75 -2.54 7.41
CA THR A 48 -12.48 -1.89 8.51
C THR A 48 -12.24 -2.59 9.84
N GLU A 49 -12.36 -3.92 9.90
CA GLU A 49 -12.10 -4.67 11.13
C GLU A 49 -10.62 -4.63 11.53
N MET A 50 -9.73 -4.76 10.55
CA MET A 50 -8.29 -4.66 10.77
C MET A 50 -7.90 -3.26 11.29
N ALA A 51 -8.48 -2.19 10.73
CA ALA A 51 -8.26 -0.82 11.21
C ALA A 51 -8.75 -0.62 12.65
N LYS A 52 -9.88 -1.23 13.04
CA LYS A 52 -10.34 -1.19 14.46
C LYS A 52 -9.34 -1.86 15.40
N GLN A 53 -8.77 -3.00 15.01
CA GLN A 53 -7.75 -3.69 15.80
C GLN A 53 -6.51 -2.80 15.96
N ILE A 54 -5.99 -2.24 14.87
CA ILE A 54 -4.84 -1.33 14.89
C ILE A 54 -5.13 -0.08 15.73
N GLN A 55 -6.32 0.51 15.63
CA GLN A 55 -6.69 1.66 16.46
C GLN A 55 -6.76 1.31 17.95
N LYS A 56 -7.15 0.08 18.31
CA LYS A 56 -7.08 -0.39 19.70
C LYS A 56 -5.63 -0.50 20.18
N GLU A 57 -4.74 -1.05 19.36
CA GLU A 57 -3.30 -1.12 19.65
C GLU A 57 -2.71 0.30 19.82
N ILE A 58 -3.01 1.22 18.91
CA ILE A 58 -2.56 2.62 19.00
C ILE A 58 -3.06 3.29 20.28
N ARG A 59 -4.33 3.08 20.65
CA ARG A 59 -4.88 3.65 21.89
C ARG A 59 -4.12 3.18 23.12
N GLN A 60 -3.85 1.88 23.22
CA GLN A 60 -3.09 1.29 24.33
C GLN A 60 -1.67 1.87 24.39
N ASP A 61 -1.02 2.03 23.24
CA ASP A 61 0.29 2.64 23.15
C ASP A 61 0.29 4.12 23.56
N VAL A 62 -0.73 4.88 23.16
CA VAL A 62 -0.89 6.30 23.54
C VAL A 62 -1.12 6.42 25.04
N GLU A 63 -1.98 5.59 25.62
CA GLU A 63 -2.24 5.56 27.06
C GLU A 63 -0.96 5.25 27.84
N SER A 64 -0.21 4.24 27.39
CA SER A 64 1.08 3.87 27.98
C SER A 64 2.11 5.00 27.87
N TRP A 65 2.19 5.64 26.70
CA TRP A 65 3.09 6.77 26.46
C TRP A 65 2.82 7.95 27.40
N VAL A 66 1.54 8.30 27.58
CA VAL A 66 1.12 9.38 28.49
C VAL A 66 1.32 9.01 29.95
N ALA A 67 1.09 7.74 30.33
CA ALA A 67 1.34 7.26 31.70
C ALA A 67 2.82 7.35 32.11
N LEU A 68 3.75 7.30 31.14
CA LEU A 68 5.18 7.55 31.35
C LEU A 68 5.53 9.05 31.54
N GLY A 69 4.53 9.94 31.59
CA GLY A 69 4.71 11.38 31.78
C GLY A 69 4.97 12.16 30.49
N ASN A 70 4.94 11.51 29.33
CA ASN A 70 5.11 12.18 28.05
C ASN A 70 3.85 12.94 27.62
N ARG A 71 4.04 13.96 26.79
CA ARG A 71 2.92 14.68 26.18
C ARG A 71 2.16 13.77 25.20
N ARG A 72 0.84 13.94 25.18
CA ARG A 72 -0.05 13.28 24.23
C ARG A 72 0.33 13.68 22.79
N PRO A 73 0.37 12.74 21.83
CA PRO A 73 0.65 13.07 20.44
C PRO A 73 -0.36 14.08 19.88
N HIS A 74 0.09 14.96 19.00
CA HIS A 74 -0.74 16.00 18.37
C HIS A 74 -0.58 15.99 16.84
N LEU A 75 -1.71 15.92 16.14
CA LEU A 75 -1.82 15.92 14.67
C LEU A 75 -2.45 17.22 14.17
N SER A 76 -1.69 18.03 13.43
CA SER A 76 -2.19 19.23 12.77
C SER A 76 -2.52 18.93 11.31
N ILE A 77 -3.77 19.18 10.90
CA ILE A 77 -4.26 18.92 9.55
C ILE A 77 -4.54 20.24 8.84
N ILE A 78 -3.88 20.49 7.73
CA ILE A 78 -4.13 21.63 6.84
C ILE A 78 -5.06 21.18 5.72
N LEU A 79 -6.20 21.86 5.56
CA LEU A 79 -7.17 21.59 4.50
C LEU A 79 -7.39 22.87 3.69
N VAL A 80 -7.20 22.77 2.38
CA VAL A 80 -7.37 23.89 1.45
C VAL A 80 -8.64 23.70 0.62
N GLY A 81 -9.50 24.70 0.59
CA GLY A 81 -10.72 24.72 -0.22
C GLY A 81 -11.89 23.89 0.34
N ASN A 82 -12.86 23.63 -0.53
CA ASN A 82 -14.20 23.15 -0.14
C ASN A 82 -14.59 21.82 -0.80
N ASN A 83 -13.61 21.01 -1.22
CA ASN A 83 -13.90 19.70 -1.83
C ASN A 83 -14.63 18.78 -0.81
N PRO A 84 -15.89 18.37 -1.06
CA PRO A 84 -16.68 17.58 -0.10
C PRO A 84 -16.03 16.24 0.29
N ALA A 85 -15.30 15.62 -0.64
CA ALA A 85 -14.58 14.37 -0.37
C ALA A 85 -13.45 14.63 0.64
N SER A 86 -12.62 15.66 0.41
CA SER A 86 -11.53 16.04 1.31
C SER A 86 -12.04 16.37 2.72
N HIS A 87 -13.15 17.12 2.83
CA HIS A 87 -13.81 17.42 4.11
C HIS A 87 -14.24 16.15 4.85
N THR A 88 -14.80 15.18 4.14
CA THR A 88 -15.22 13.90 4.72
C THR A 88 -14.02 13.09 5.21
N TYR A 89 -12.94 13.02 4.42
CA TYR A 89 -11.70 12.35 4.83
C TYR A 89 -11.08 12.97 6.08
N VAL A 90 -10.94 14.29 6.11
CA VAL A 90 -10.37 15.02 7.25
C VAL A 90 -11.22 14.82 8.51
N ARG A 91 -12.55 14.90 8.39
CA ARG A 91 -13.45 14.62 9.52
C ARG A 91 -13.25 13.21 10.08
N ASN A 92 -13.08 12.21 9.21
CA ASN A 92 -12.81 10.84 9.65
C ASN A 92 -11.45 10.70 10.34
N LYS A 93 -10.40 11.37 9.84
CA LYS A 93 -9.08 11.42 10.48
C LYS A 93 -9.15 12.02 11.88
N ILE A 94 -9.82 13.14 12.07
CA ILE A 94 -10.01 13.81 13.37
C ILE A 94 -10.77 12.91 14.35
N ARG A 95 -11.88 12.31 13.90
CA ARG A 95 -12.66 11.38 14.73
C ARG A 95 -11.83 10.18 15.18
N ALA A 96 -11.05 9.60 14.27
CA ALA A 96 -10.19 8.46 14.58
C ALA A 96 -9.03 8.86 15.52
N ALA A 97 -8.41 10.03 15.32
CA ALA A 97 -7.38 10.57 16.20
C ALA A 97 -7.91 10.72 17.64
N SER A 98 -9.06 11.38 17.80
CA SER A 98 -9.72 11.52 19.09
C SER A 98 -10.04 10.16 19.73
N ALA A 99 -10.54 9.20 18.94
CA ALA A 99 -10.88 7.86 19.43
C ALA A 99 -9.67 7.05 19.90
N VAL A 100 -8.44 7.36 19.48
CA VAL A 100 -7.21 6.71 19.98
C VAL A 100 -6.44 7.57 20.98
N GLY A 101 -7.01 8.70 21.39
CA GLY A 101 -6.39 9.61 22.35
C GLY A 101 -5.27 10.47 21.76
N ILE A 102 -5.26 10.72 20.45
CA ILE A 102 -4.37 11.68 19.79
C ILE A 102 -5.10 13.03 19.72
N CYS A 103 -4.43 14.11 20.14
CA CYS A 103 -4.93 15.47 19.94
C CYS A 103 -4.89 15.82 18.45
N SER A 104 -5.86 16.57 17.96
CA SER A 104 -5.83 17.01 16.56
C SER A 104 -6.46 18.38 16.40
N GLU A 105 -5.95 19.15 15.44
CA GLU A 105 -6.53 20.41 15.00
C GLU A 105 -6.70 20.44 13.49
N LEU A 106 -7.64 21.29 13.03
CA LEU A 106 -7.91 21.53 11.62
C LEU A 106 -7.63 23.00 11.31
N ILE A 107 -6.69 23.24 10.41
CA ILE A 107 -6.39 24.54 9.84
C ILE A 107 -7.05 24.59 8.47
N LEU A 108 -8.22 25.24 8.39
CA LEU A 108 -8.95 25.41 7.14
C LEU A 108 -8.49 26.70 6.44
N LYS A 109 -8.11 26.58 5.17
CA LYS A 109 -7.74 27.71 4.31
C LYS A 109 -8.61 27.76 3.06
N PRO A 110 -8.89 28.97 2.54
CA PRO A 110 -9.70 29.10 1.33
C PRO A 110 -8.92 28.62 0.11
N LYS A 111 -9.62 28.36 -1.00
CA LYS A 111 -9.00 27.78 -2.21
C LYS A 111 -7.99 28.68 -2.89
N ASP A 112 -7.97 29.97 -2.57
CA ASP A 112 -7.12 31.03 -3.13
C ASP A 112 -5.93 31.37 -2.22
N VAL A 113 -5.72 30.61 -1.13
CA VAL A 113 -4.52 30.69 -0.29
C VAL A 113 -3.25 30.65 -1.13
N SER A 114 -2.27 31.50 -0.80
CA SER A 114 -1.00 31.52 -1.51
C SER A 114 -0.10 30.35 -1.07
N GLN A 115 0.86 29.98 -1.91
CA GLN A 115 1.87 29.00 -1.55
C GLN A 115 2.73 29.47 -0.37
N GLU A 116 3.10 30.76 -0.34
CA GLU A 116 3.86 31.39 0.74
C GLU A 116 3.13 31.26 2.08
N GLU A 117 1.82 31.55 2.12
CA GLU A 117 1.03 31.42 3.35
C GLU A 117 0.97 29.96 3.83
N LEU A 118 0.87 29.00 2.92
CA LEU A 118 0.93 27.57 3.30
C LEU A 118 2.30 27.18 3.86
N LEU A 119 3.39 27.70 3.30
CA LEU A 119 4.74 27.47 3.79
C LEU A 119 4.95 28.09 5.18
N ASP A 120 4.47 29.31 5.40
CA ASP A 120 4.52 29.97 6.70
C ASP A 120 3.79 29.17 7.78
N ILE A 121 2.62 28.60 7.44
CA ILE A 121 1.87 27.73 8.36
C ILE A 121 2.68 26.46 8.64
N THR A 122 3.26 25.83 7.62
CA THR A 122 4.10 24.64 7.84
C THR A 122 5.30 24.94 8.72
N ASP A 123 5.96 26.09 8.55
CA ASP A 123 7.11 26.52 9.35
C ASP A 123 6.73 26.77 10.81
N GLN A 124 5.58 27.41 11.06
CA GLN A 124 5.06 27.59 12.42
C GLN A 124 4.80 26.24 13.10
N LEU A 125 4.19 25.29 12.39
CA LEU A 125 3.93 23.95 12.91
C LEU A 125 5.21 23.12 13.10
N ASN A 126 6.21 23.31 12.24
CA ASN A 126 7.53 22.69 12.37
C ASN A 126 8.22 23.15 13.65
N MET A 127 8.13 24.44 13.99
CA MET A 127 8.75 25.01 15.18
C MET A 127 7.96 24.76 16.47
N ASP A 128 6.68 24.39 16.40
CA ASP A 128 5.87 24.12 17.59
C ASP A 128 6.22 22.75 18.22
N PRO A 129 6.81 22.70 19.43
CA PRO A 129 7.16 21.45 20.10
C PRO A 129 5.95 20.65 20.58
N ARG A 130 4.74 21.21 20.51
CA ARG A 130 3.48 20.50 20.83
C ARG A 130 3.02 19.65 19.66
N VAL A 131 3.31 20.05 18.42
CA VAL A 131 2.89 19.36 17.20
C VAL A 131 3.82 18.16 16.95
N SER A 132 3.24 16.97 16.91
CA SER A 132 3.97 15.73 16.62
C SER A 132 3.93 15.37 15.14
N GLY A 133 2.82 15.65 14.47
CA GLY A 133 2.62 15.31 13.06
C GLY A 133 1.86 16.38 12.31
N ILE A 134 2.26 16.61 11.06
CA ILE A 134 1.66 17.58 10.15
C ILE A 134 1.18 16.83 8.91
N LEU A 135 -0.04 17.12 8.50
CA LEU A 135 -0.65 16.59 7.28
C LEU A 135 -1.24 17.73 6.47
N VAL A 136 -0.89 17.80 5.18
CA VAL A 136 -1.55 18.67 4.21
C VAL A 136 -2.46 17.82 3.35
N GLN A 137 -3.76 18.05 3.43
CA GLN A 137 -4.75 17.25 2.70
C GLN A 137 -4.70 17.56 1.20
N LEU A 138 -4.26 16.58 0.42
CA LEU A 138 -4.24 16.63 -1.05
C LEU A 138 -5.60 16.24 -1.68
N PRO A 139 -5.87 16.64 -2.94
CA PRO A 139 -5.06 17.54 -3.76
C PRO A 139 -5.16 19.01 -3.33
N LEU A 140 -4.11 19.78 -3.60
CA LEU A 140 -4.11 21.24 -3.46
C LEU A 140 -4.63 21.93 -4.74
N PRO A 141 -4.99 23.23 -4.68
CA PRO A 141 -5.29 24.01 -5.87
C PRO A 141 -4.12 24.05 -6.86
N ASP A 142 -4.42 24.12 -8.17
CA ASP A 142 -3.42 24.03 -9.25
C ASP A 142 -2.31 25.10 -9.20
N HIS A 143 -2.55 26.24 -8.54
CA HIS A 143 -1.55 27.31 -8.40
C HIS A 143 -0.56 27.07 -7.26
N VAL A 144 -0.73 26.00 -6.47
CA VAL A 144 0.18 25.62 -5.38
C VAL A 144 0.95 24.36 -5.79
N ASP A 145 2.27 24.41 -5.67
CA ASP A 145 3.11 23.24 -5.92
C ASP A 145 3.08 22.29 -4.71
N GLU A 146 2.32 21.19 -4.85
CA GLU A 146 2.17 20.17 -3.78
C GLU A 146 3.50 19.62 -3.29
N ARG A 147 4.51 19.46 -4.17
CA ARG A 147 5.81 18.91 -3.82
C ARG A 147 6.58 19.87 -2.92
N THR A 148 6.52 21.15 -3.22
CA THR A 148 7.12 22.22 -2.42
C THR A 148 6.51 22.26 -1.04
N ILE A 149 5.17 22.18 -0.93
CA ILE A 149 4.49 22.11 0.37
C ILE A 149 4.86 20.85 1.14
N CYS A 150 4.86 19.66 0.51
CA CYS A 150 5.25 18.41 1.17
C CYS A 150 6.71 18.45 1.66
N ASN A 151 7.61 19.10 0.92
CA ASN A 151 9.01 19.25 1.31
C ASN A 151 9.23 20.40 2.33
N GLY A 152 8.24 21.25 2.57
CA GLY A 152 8.28 22.27 3.63
C GLY A 152 7.97 21.71 5.01
N ILE A 153 7.39 20.51 5.11
CA ILE A 153 7.11 19.84 6.39
C ILE A 153 8.40 19.18 6.92
N ALA A 154 8.75 19.41 8.18
CA ALA A 154 9.90 18.76 8.81
C ALA A 154 9.80 17.22 8.66
N PRO A 155 10.87 16.52 8.22
CA PRO A 155 10.82 15.08 7.94
C PRO A 155 10.30 14.23 9.10
N GLU A 156 10.64 14.60 10.33
CA GLU A 156 10.23 13.93 11.55
C GLU A 156 8.76 14.17 11.93
N LYS A 157 8.10 15.18 11.34
CA LYS A 157 6.67 15.50 11.52
C LYS A 157 5.83 15.13 10.29
N ASP A 158 6.43 14.70 9.20
CA ASP A 158 5.75 14.32 7.95
C ASP A 158 5.07 12.95 8.08
N VAL A 159 3.91 12.93 8.74
CA VAL A 159 3.16 11.70 9.04
C VAL A 159 2.48 11.07 7.81
N ASP A 160 2.40 11.83 6.70
CA ASP A 160 1.99 11.31 5.40
C ASP A 160 3.17 10.71 4.61
N GLY A 161 4.41 10.88 5.07
CA GLY A 161 5.60 10.28 4.47
C GLY A 161 5.94 10.78 3.07
N PHE A 162 5.54 12.01 2.72
CA PHE A 162 5.72 12.57 1.38
C PHE A 162 6.99 13.40 1.21
N HIS A 163 7.61 13.82 2.31
CA HIS A 163 8.86 14.58 2.31
C HIS A 163 9.95 13.76 1.60
N ILE A 164 10.76 14.44 0.79
CA ILE A 164 11.80 13.78 -0.03
C ILE A 164 12.77 12.92 0.80
N ILE A 165 13.09 13.33 2.04
CA ILE A 165 13.91 12.55 2.97
C ILE A 165 13.22 11.24 3.37
N ASN A 166 11.92 11.26 3.73
CA ASN A 166 11.19 10.04 4.09
C ASN A 166 11.07 9.08 2.90
N ILE A 167 10.78 9.60 1.71
CA ILE A 167 10.74 8.81 0.48
C ILE A 167 12.14 8.28 0.11
N GLY A 168 13.18 9.10 0.23
CA GLY A 168 14.56 8.70 -0.03
C GLY A 168 15.00 7.56 0.88
N ARG A 169 14.74 7.68 2.18
CA ARG A 169 14.99 6.62 3.17
C ARG A 169 14.18 5.37 2.87
N LEU A 170 12.90 5.50 2.49
CA LEU A 170 12.08 4.36 2.05
C LEU A 170 12.70 3.62 0.85
N CYS A 171 13.18 4.36 -0.16
CA CYS A 171 13.82 3.79 -1.35
C CYS A 171 15.21 3.17 -1.08
N LEU A 172 15.82 3.49 0.06
CA LEU A 172 17.10 2.94 0.51
C LEU A 172 16.92 1.88 1.60
N ASP A 173 15.69 1.41 1.83
CA ASP A 173 15.35 0.40 2.83
C ASP A 173 15.71 0.79 4.28
N GLN A 174 15.71 2.09 4.56
CA GLN A 174 15.95 2.65 5.88
C GLN A 174 14.64 2.95 6.59
N HIS A 175 14.69 3.06 7.93
CA HIS A 175 13.55 3.48 8.73
C HIS A 175 13.07 4.88 8.34
N SER A 176 11.79 5.04 8.02
CA SER A 176 11.18 6.35 7.71
C SER A 176 9.69 6.38 8.05
N LEU A 177 9.09 7.57 8.02
CA LEU A 177 7.62 7.68 8.01
C LEU A 177 7.14 7.28 6.61
N ILE A 178 6.57 6.09 6.51
CA ILE A 178 6.12 5.50 5.24
C ILE A 178 4.72 6.03 4.90
N PRO A 179 4.44 6.38 3.63
CA PRO A 179 3.11 6.78 3.19
C PRO A 179 1.99 5.90 3.72
N ALA A 180 1.00 6.52 4.37
CA ALA A 180 -0.01 5.82 5.15
C ALA A 180 -0.78 4.75 4.34
N THR A 181 -1.09 5.03 3.07
CA THR A 181 -1.74 4.05 2.17
C THR A 181 -0.82 2.90 1.80
N ALA A 182 0.47 3.15 1.58
CA ALA A 182 1.43 2.08 1.30
C ALA A 182 1.64 1.18 2.52
N SER A 183 1.78 1.79 3.70
CA SER A 183 1.79 1.12 4.99
C SER A 183 0.53 0.31 5.24
N ALA A 184 -0.64 0.81 4.83
CA ALA A 184 -1.92 0.12 4.96
C ALA A 184 -1.98 -1.15 4.10
N VAL A 185 -1.54 -1.07 2.84
CA VAL A 185 -1.46 -2.24 1.94
C VAL A 185 -0.48 -3.28 2.49
N TRP A 186 0.68 -2.83 2.97
CA TRP A 186 1.68 -3.70 3.58
C TRP A 186 1.14 -4.41 4.83
N GLU A 187 0.42 -3.70 5.69
CA GLU A 187 -0.17 -4.27 6.90
C GLU A 187 -1.31 -5.25 6.58
N ILE A 188 -2.12 -4.97 5.54
CA ILE A 188 -3.13 -5.91 5.03
C ILE A 188 -2.47 -7.23 4.61
N ILE A 189 -1.40 -7.18 3.82
CA ILE A 189 -0.68 -8.36 3.33
C ILE A 189 -0.16 -9.19 4.52
N LYS A 190 0.58 -8.55 5.43
CA LYS A 190 1.18 -9.23 6.59
C LYS A 190 0.14 -9.85 7.52
N ARG A 191 -0.89 -9.10 7.93
CA ARG A 191 -1.90 -9.59 8.88
C ARG A 191 -2.80 -10.67 8.28
N THR A 192 -2.94 -10.69 6.96
CA THR A 192 -3.69 -11.75 6.25
C THR A 192 -2.84 -13.00 6.01
N GLY A 193 -1.50 -12.91 6.16
CA GLY A 193 -0.59 -14.02 5.87
C GLY A 193 -0.39 -14.27 4.38
N ILE A 194 -0.54 -13.24 3.55
CA ILE A 194 -0.26 -13.34 2.10
C ILE A 194 1.25 -13.34 1.90
N GLU A 195 1.79 -14.42 1.32
CA GLU A 195 3.23 -14.52 1.01
C GLU A 195 3.63 -13.52 -0.08
N THR A 196 4.77 -12.85 0.10
CA THR A 196 5.37 -11.94 -0.90
C THR A 196 6.73 -12.44 -1.41
N PHE A 197 7.49 -13.15 -0.57
CA PHE A 197 8.82 -13.65 -0.90
C PHE A 197 8.79 -14.52 -2.16
N GLY A 198 9.53 -14.11 -3.19
CA GLY A 198 9.62 -14.82 -4.47
C GLY A 198 8.34 -14.82 -5.30
N LYS A 199 7.30 -14.06 -4.91
CA LYS A 199 6.03 -13.96 -5.65
C LYS A 199 6.05 -12.87 -6.70
N ASN A 200 5.18 -13.01 -7.70
CA ASN A 200 4.93 -11.97 -8.69
C ASN A 200 3.89 -10.98 -8.17
N VAL A 201 4.25 -9.71 -8.15
CA VAL A 201 3.35 -8.62 -7.74
C VAL A 201 3.14 -7.67 -8.92
N LEU A 202 1.89 -7.33 -9.22
CA LEU A 202 1.55 -6.24 -10.12
C LEU A 202 1.05 -5.05 -9.31
N VAL A 203 1.67 -3.88 -9.50
CA VAL A 203 1.16 -2.59 -9.00
C VAL A 203 0.65 -1.77 -10.19
N ALA A 204 -0.67 -1.67 -10.33
CA ALA A 204 -1.32 -0.86 -11.36
C ALA A 204 -1.56 0.57 -10.85
N GLY A 205 -0.56 1.41 -11.06
CA GLY A 205 -0.51 2.79 -10.56
C GLY A 205 0.92 3.18 -10.19
N ARG A 206 1.35 4.39 -10.55
CA ARG A 206 2.71 4.89 -10.28
C ARG A 206 2.76 6.25 -9.58
N SER A 207 1.68 6.62 -8.91
CA SER A 207 1.63 7.88 -8.16
C SER A 207 2.71 7.87 -7.08
N LYS A 208 3.24 9.06 -6.76
CA LYS A 208 4.35 9.19 -5.81
C LYS A 208 3.93 8.95 -4.36
N ASN A 209 2.64 9.08 -4.06
CA ASN A 209 2.05 8.90 -2.74
C ASN A 209 1.51 7.49 -2.48
N VAL A 210 1.25 6.68 -3.51
CA VAL A 210 0.62 5.36 -3.38
C VAL A 210 1.38 4.30 -4.16
N GLY A 211 1.32 4.35 -5.49
CA GLY A 211 1.83 3.27 -6.34
C GLY A 211 3.34 3.03 -6.20
N MET A 212 4.14 4.09 -6.27
CA MET A 212 5.61 3.97 -6.13
C MET A 212 6.02 3.45 -4.73
N PRO A 213 5.54 4.04 -3.61
CA PRO A 213 5.88 3.52 -2.28
C PRO A 213 5.46 2.06 -2.04
N ILE A 214 4.29 1.64 -2.54
CA ILE A 214 3.85 0.24 -2.47
C ILE A 214 4.83 -0.68 -3.21
N ALA A 215 5.23 -0.31 -4.43
CA ALA A 215 6.20 -1.09 -5.18
C ALA A 215 7.56 -1.16 -4.46
N MET A 216 8.00 -0.07 -3.82
CA MET A 216 9.25 -0.05 -3.05
C MET A 216 9.19 -1.00 -1.85
N LEU A 217 8.10 -1.00 -1.08
CA LEU A 217 7.95 -1.91 0.06
C LEU A 217 7.96 -3.38 -0.36
N LEU A 218 7.35 -3.70 -1.50
CA LEU A 218 7.14 -5.10 -1.89
C LEU A 218 8.35 -5.75 -2.55
N HIS A 219 9.17 -5.00 -3.30
CA HIS A 219 10.30 -5.61 -4.02
C HIS A 219 11.61 -5.66 -3.23
N THR A 220 11.72 -4.88 -2.16
CA THR A 220 12.98 -4.70 -1.43
C THR A 220 13.28 -5.87 -0.52
N ASP A 221 14.54 -5.95 -0.09
CA ASP A 221 15.09 -7.08 0.67
C ASP A 221 14.49 -7.15 2.09
N GLY A 222 14.04 -8.34 2.49
CA GLY A 222 13.51 -8.62 3.82
C GLY A 222 14.54 -8.48 4.95
N GLU A 223 15.84 -8.54 4.64
CA GLU A 223 16.94 -8.50 5.62
C GLU A 223 17.52 -7.09 5.85
N HIS A 224 17.01 -6.07 5.15
CA HIS A 224 17.44 -4.67 5.34
C HIS A 224 16.87 -4.02 6.62
N GLU A 225 17.41 -2.85 6.99
CA GLU A 225 17.05 -2.08 8.19
C GLU A 225 15.53 -1.95 8.36
N ARG A 226 14.85 -1.59 7.27
CA ARG A 226 13.40 -1.75 7.12
C ARG A 226 13.16 -2.97 6.23
N PRO A 227 12.63 -4.08 6.76
CA PRO A 227 12.32 -5.28 5.98
C PRO A 227 11.36 -5.00 4.82
N GLY A 228 11.75 -5.41 3.61
CA GLY A 228 10.90 -5.43 2.43
C GLY A 228 10.13 -6.74 2.26
N GLY A 229 9.71 -7.03 1.03
CA GLY A 229 8.85 -8.17 0.69
C GLY A 229 9.43 -9.19 -0.24
N ASP A 230 10.62 -8.96 -0.79
CA ASP A 230 11.32 -9.88 -1.70
C ASP A 230 10.48 -10.35 -2.89
N ALA A 231 9.53 -9.52 -3.34
CA ALA A 231 8.68 -9.84 -4.47
C ALA A 231 9.27 -9.36 -5.80
N THR A 232 8.96 -10.08 -6.88
CA THR A 232 9.21 -9.57 -8.23
C THR A 232 8.06 -8.63 -8.62
N VAL A 233 8.31 -7.31 -8.57
CA VAL A 233 7.28 -6.29 -8.79
C VAL A 233 7.28 -5.77 -10.23
N THR A 234 6.13 -5.82 -10.89
CA THR A 234 5.84 -5.11 -12.15
C THR A 234 5.00 -3.86 -11.86
N ILE A 235 5.39 -2.72 -12.41
CA ILE A 235 4.63 -1.46 -12.29
C ILE A 235 3.93 -1.15 -13.61
N ALA A 236 2.60 -1.06 -13.59
CA ALA A 236 1.80 -0.60 -14.71
C ALA A 236 1.29 0.83 -14.48
N HIS A 237 0.96 1.54 -15.56
CA HIS A 237 0.57 2.94 -15.53
C HIS A 237 -0.26 3.34 -16.74
N ARG A 238 -0.68 4.62 -16.83
CA ARG A 238 -1.55 5.14 -17.91
C ARG A 238 -1.10 4.87 -19.36
N TYR A 239 0.20 4.64 -19.59
CA TYR A 239 0.73 4.28 -20.92
C TYR A 239 0.97 2.77 -21.12
N THR A 240 0.62 1.94 -20.15
CA THR A 240 0.68 0.48 -20.29
C THR A 240 -0.53 0.06 -21.13
N PRO A 241 -0.33 -0.53 -22.33
CA PRO A 241 -1.45 -1.02 -23.12
C PRO A 241 -2.25 -2.07 -22.35
N LYS A 242 -3.57 -2.14 -22.58
CA LYS A 242 -4.46 -3.07 -21.86
C LYS A 242 -4.02 -4.52 -22.00
N GLU A 243 -3.55 -4.92 -23.19
CA GLU A 243 -3.02 -6.27 -23.44
C GLU A 243 -1.78 -6.57 -22.58
N GLN A 244 -0.87 -5.60 -22.43
CA GLN A 244 0.30 -5.76 -21.56
C GLN A 244 -0.11 -5.82 -20.08
N LEU A 245 -1.05 -4.97 -19.67
CA LEU A 245 -1.60 -5.01 -18.31
C LEU A 245 -2.19 -6.40 -17.99
N LYS A 246 -2.95 -6.97 -18.92
CA LYS A 246 -3.55 -8.31 -18.78
C LYS A 246 -2.50 -9.41 -18.70
N ILE A 247 -1.46 -9.38 -19.55
CA ILE A 247 -0.37 -10.36 -19.51
C ILE A 247 0.28 -10.37 -18.12
N HIS A 248 0.66 -9.20 -17.61
CA HIS A 248 1.32 -9.11 -16.32
C HIS A 248 0.39 -9.41 -15.13
N SER A 249 -0.90 -9.07 -15.23
CA SER A 249 -1.86 -9.36 -14.16
C SER A 249 -2.16 -10.86 -14.05
N GLN A 250 -2.19 -11.59 -15.17
CA GLN A 250 -2.37 -13.05 -15.20
C GLN A 250 -1.19 -13.82 -14.62
N LEU A 251 0.01 -13.21 -14.57
CA LEU A 251 1.20 -13.79 -13.96
C LEU A 251 1.32 -13.48 -12.47
N ALA A 252 0.57 -12.49 -11.97
CA ALA A 252 0.70 -11.98 -10.62
C ALA A 252 0.02 -12.89 -9.59
N ASP A 253 0.73 -13.16 -8.51
CA ASP A 253 0.19 -13.77 -7.28
C ASP A 253 -0.53 -12.72 -6.42
N VAL A 254 -0.07 -11.46 -6.50
CA VAL A 254 -0.70 -10.31 -5.83
C VAL A 254 -0.89 -9.18 -6.83
N ILE A 255 -2.11 -8.68 -6.94
CA ILE A 255 -2.46 -7.50 -7.75
C ILE A 255 -2.85 -6.38 -6.80
N ILE A 256 -2.17 -5.24 -6.91
CA ILE A 256 -2.51 -4.01 -6.20
C ILE A 256 -2.89 -2.98 -7.23
N VAL A 257 -4.12 -2.47 -7.15
CA VAL A 257 -4.62 -1.48 -8.12
C VAL A 257 -4.92 -0.15 -7.44
N ALA A 258 -4.30 0.90 -7.97
CA ALA A 258 -4.33 2.27 -7.46
C ALA A 258 -4.32 3.27 -8.63
N ALA A 259 -5.18 3.02 -9.62
CA ALA A 259 -5.23 3.74 -10.88
C ALA A 259 -6.34 4.81 -10.93
N GLY A 260 -7.39 4.68 -10.13
CA GLY A 260 -8.57 5.55 -10.19
C GLY A 260 -9.37 5.35 -11.47
N ILE A 261 -9.56 4.09 -11.86
CA ILE A 261 -10.30 3.69 -13.06
C ILE A 261 -11.24 2.55 -12.68
N PRO A 262 -12.58 2.77 -12.61
CA PRO A 262 -13.54 1.73 -12.27
C PRO A 262 -13.43 0.52 -13.18
N LYS A 263 -13.46 -0.70 -12.60
CA LYS A 263 -13.42 -1.98 -13.33
C LYS A 263 -12.22 -2.11 -14.29
N LEU A 264 -11.08 -1.52 -13.95
CA LEU A 264 -9.83 -1.70 -14.67
C LEU A 264 -9.36 -3.16 -14.62
N ILE A 265 -9.45 -3.80 -13.44
CA ILE A 265 -9.09 -5.20 -13.25
C ILE A 265 -10.36 -6.06 -13.29
N THR A 266 -10.44 -6.96 -14.27
CA THR A 266 -11.57 -7.87 -14.52
C THR A 266 -11.20 -9.32 -14.23
N SER A 267 -12.19 -10.21 -14.12
CA SER A 267 -11.96 -11.61 -13.75
C SER A 267 -10.99 -12.37 -14.68
N ASP A 268 -10.99 -12.07 -15.98
CA ASP A 268 -10.10 -12.71 -16.97
C ASP A 268 -8.63 -12.26 -16.85
N MET A 269 -8.37 -11.22 -16.07
CA MET A 269 -7.05 -10.67 -15.79
C MET A 269 -6.42 -11.26 -14.53
N VAL A 270 -7.16 -12.02 -13.73
CA VAL A 270 -6.74 -12.46 -12.39
C VAL A 270 -6.45 -13.96 -12.40
N LYS A 271 -5.23 -14.33 -11.96
CA LYS A 271 -4.84 -15.71 -11.73
C LYS A 271 -5.71 -16.35 -10.63
N GLU A 272 -6.05 -17.63 -10.78
CA GLU A 272 -6.77 -18.38 -9.74
C GLU A 272 -6.00 -18.35 -8.41
N GLY A 273 -6.69 -18.00 -7.32
CA GLY A 273 -6.10 -17.94 -5.99
C GLY A 273 -5.25 -16.69 -5.70
N ALA A 274 -5.07 -15.77 -6.67
CA ALA A 274 -4.32 -14.54 -6.44
C ALA A 274 -4.97 -13.63 -5.39
N ALA A 275 -4.17 -12.81 -4.72
CA ALA A 275 -4.66 -11.76 -3.83
C ALA A 275 -4.87 -10.46 -4.61
N VAL A 276 -6.02 -9.81 -4.44
CA VAL A 276 -6.36 -8.56 -5.11
C VAL A 276 -6.65 -7.46 -4.09
N ILE A 277 -5.78 -6.44 -4.05
CA ILE A 277 -5.89 -5.30 -3.14
C ILE A 277 -6.28 -4.06 -3.95
N ASP A 278 -7.52 -3.62 -3.77
CA ASP A 278 -8.12 -2.47 -4.42
C ASP A 278 -7.94 -1.22 -3.56
N VAL A 279 -7.00 -0.36 -3.99
CA VAL A 279 -6.69 0.93 -3.38
C VAL A 279 -7.46 2.06 -4.07
N GLY A 280 -8.05 1.78 -5.23
CA GLY A 280 -8.77 2.74 -6.06
C GLY A 280 -9.98 3.33 -5.35
N ILE A 281 -10.23 4.62 -5.58
CA ILE A 281 -11.42 5.30 -5.08
C ILE A 281 -12.00 6.11 -6.23
N ASN A 282 -13.19 5.73 -6.65
CA ASN A 282 -13.92 6.38 -7.72
C ASN A 282 -15.31 6.77 -7.24
N TYR A 283 -15.72 8.00 -7.52
CA TYR A 283 -17.07 8.47 -7.26
C TYR A 283 -17.91 8.30 -8.52
N VAL A 284 -18.89 7.41 -8.47
CA VAL A 284 -19.79 7.14 -9.58
C VAL A 284 -21.18 7.65 -9.21
N HIS A 285 -21.77 8.47 -10.08
CA HIS A 285 -23.14 8.92 -9.94
C HIS A 285 -24.10 7.83 -10.42
N ASP A 286 -25.04 7.46 -9.57
CA ASP A 286 -26.18 6.65 -9.96
C ASP A 286 -27.17 7.53 -10.75
N PRO A 287 -27.39 7.25 -12.05
CA PRO A 287 -28.28 8.07 -12.87
C PRO A 287 -29.76 7.91 -12.47
N VAL A 288 -30.14 6.87 -11.74
CA VAL A 288 -31.51 6.61 -11.30
C VAL A 288 -31.78 7.25 -9.94
N THR A 289 -30.89 7.04 -8.97
CA THR A 289 -31.12 7.53 -7.59
C THR A 289 -30.51 8.91 -7.34
N GLY A 290 -29.64 9.41 -8.22
CA GLY A 290 -28.87 10.64 -8.03
C GLY A 290 -27.80 10.54 -6.94
N LYS A 291 -27.67 9.38 -6.28
CA LYS A 291 -26.70 9.17 -5.21
C LYS A 291 -25.32 8.96 -5.79
N THR A 292 -24.32 9.49 -5.10
CA THR A 292 -22.91 9.20 -5.42
C THR A 292 -22.48 7.96 -4.64
N ARG A 293 -22.00 6.94 -5.34
CA ARG A 293 -21.40 5.74 -4.74
C ARG A 293 -19.89 5.76 -4.88
N VAL A 294 -19.20 5.22 -3.89
CA VAL A 294 -17.76 4.97 -3.96
C VAL A 294 -17.53 3.55 -4.46
N VAL A 295 -16.75 3.40 -5.51
CA VAL A 295 -16.35 2.10 -6.08
C VAL A 295 -14.85 2.06 -6.29
N GLY A 296 -14.27 0.87 -6.26
CA GLY A 296 -12.85 0.66 -6.50
C GLY A 296 -12.51 0.53 -7.99
N ASP A 297 -11.27 0.12 -8.26
CA ASP A 297 -10.76 -0.12 -9.61
C ASP A 297 -11.00 -1.57 -10.07
N VAL A 298 -11.47 -2.45 -9.20
CA VAL A 298 -11.72 -3.88 -9.50
C VAL A 298 -13.20 -4.14 -9.81
N ASP A 299 -13.48 -5.02 -10.77
CA ASP A 299 -14.81 -5.59 -10.94
C ASP A 299 -15.10 -6.65 -9.86
N PHE A 300 -15.34 -6.17 -8.63
CA PHE A 300 -15.38 -6.97 -7.39
C PHE A 300 -16.21 -8.26 -7.51
N GLU A 301 -17.46 -8.15 -7.98
CA GLU A 301 -18.39 -9.29 -8.09
C GLU A 301 -17.91 -10.41 -9.01
N ALA A 302 -17.14 -10.06 -10.05
CA ALA A 302 -16.57 -11.03 -10.97
C ALA A 302 -15.26 -11.59 -10.42
N VAL A 303 -14.38 -10.71 -9.92
CA VAL A 303 -13.04 -11.10 -9.45
C VAL A 303 -13.07 -11.92 -8.16
N GLN A 304 -14.04 -11.70 -7.27
CA GLN A 304 -14.17 -12.51 -6.03
C GLN A 304 -14.42 -14.00 -6.30
N LYS A 305 -14.82 -14.38 -7.52
CA LYS A 305 -15.05 -15.79 -7.91
C LYS A 305 -13.77 -16.48 -8.39
N GLN A 306 -12.68 -15.73 -8.55
CA GLN A 306 -11.40 -16.17 -9.11
C GLN A 306 -10.24 -15.98 -8.13
N ALA A 307 -10.23 -14.85 -7.42
CA ALA A 307 -9.20 -14.51 -6.46
C ALA A 307 -9.25 -15.41 -5.22
N GLY A 308 -8.11 -15.61 -4.56
CA GLY A 308 -8.05 -16.24 -3.24
C GLY A 308 -8.36 -15.23 -2.12
N PHE A 309 -7.98 -13.97 -2.32
CA PHE A 309 -8.23 -12.87 -1.41
C PHE A 309 -8.64 -11.61 -2.17
N ILE A 310 -9.56 -10.82 -1.61
CA ILE A 310 -9.96 -9.55 -2.21
C ILE A 310 -10.30 -8.51 -1.15
N THR A 311 -9.87 -7.26 -1.32
CA THR A 311 -10.34 -6.14 -0.47
C THR A 311 -11.54 -5.44 -1.11
N PRO A 312 -12.60 -5.12 -0.36
CA PRO A 312 -13.74 -4.37 -0.89
C PRO A 312 -13.46 -2.86 -0.96
N VAL A 313 -14.18 -2.16 -1.83
CA VAL A 313 -14.27 -0.70 -1.82
C VAL A 313 -15.75 -0.30 -1.80
N PRO A 314 -16.23 0.41 -0.75
CA PRO A 314 -15.49 0.85 0.44
C PRO A 314 -15.20 -0.30 1.44
N GLY A 315 -14.38 -0.01 2.47
CA GLY A 315 -14.18 -0.91 3.61
C GLY A 315 -12.88 -1.73 3.61
N GLY A 316 -12.11 -1.68 2.53
CA GLY A 316 -10.77 -2.24 2.41
C GLY A 316 -9.67 -1.27 2.84
N VAL A 317 -8.91 -0.73 1.89
CA VAL A 317 -7.68 0.04 2.18
C VAL A 317 -7.95 1.39 2.86
N GLY A 318 -9.06 2.07 2.56
CA GLY A 318 -9.36 3.41 3.09
C GLY A 318 -9.32 3.54 4.63
N PRO A 319 -10.07 2.72 5.39
CA PRO A 319 -10.00 2.69 6.85
C PRO A 319 -8.58 2.40 7.39
N MET A 320 -7.83 1.53 6.72
CA MET A 320 -6.45 1.20 7.08
C MET A 320 -5.52 2.39 6.87
N THR A 321 -5.67 3.17 5.79
CA THR A 321 -4.91 4.41 5.59
C THR A 321 -5.06 5.36 6.76
N VAL A 322 -6.27 5.52 7.31
CA VAL A 322 -6.49 6.37 8.49
C VAL A 322 -5.79 5.80 9.72
N ALA A 323 -5.88 4.49 9.96
CA ALA A 323 -5.21 3.85 11.09
C ALA A 323 -3.67 4.01 11.01
N MET A 324 -3.09 3.84 9.83
CA MET A 324 -1.64 3.96 9.61
C MET A 324 -1.14 5.40 9.71
N LEU A 325 -1.94 6.39 9.32
CA LEU A 325 -1.64 7.80 9.60
C LEU A 325 -1.50 8.05 11.11
N LEU A 326 -2.44 7.53 11.92
CA LEU A 326 -2.38 7.69 13.37
C LEU A 326 -1.19 6.97 14.00
N LYS A 327 -0.82 5.80 13.44
CA LYS A 327 0.39 5.08 13.82
C LYS A 327 1.63 5.91 13.52
N ASN A 328 1.72 6.55 12.35
CA ASN A 328 2.80 7.47 12.01
C ASN A 328 2.86 8.67 12.97
N THR A 329 1.73 9.26 13.34
CA THR A 329 1.69 10.34 14.34
C THR A 329 2.25 9.91 15.69
N LEU A 330 1.94 8.69 16.13
CA LEU A 330 2.50 8.14 17.36
C LEU A 330 4.02 7.89 17.25
N LEU A 331 4.48 7.36 16.11
CA LEU A 331 5.91 7.15 15.86
C LEU A 331 6.69 8.47 15.86
N ALA A 332 6.14 9.50 15.22
CA ALA A 332 6.69 10.85 15.19
C ALA A 332 6.76 11.46 16.61
N ALA A 333 5.70 11.31 17.41
CA ALA A 333 5.68 11.77 18.80
C ALA A 333 6.73 11.08 19.69
N LYS A 334 6.95 9.78 19.48
CA LYS A 334 7.93 8.98 20.21
C LYS A 334 9.39 9.22 19.76
N ARG A 335 9.62 9.91 18.63
CA ARG A 335 10.95 10.15 18.05
C ARG A 335 11.79 8.87 17.91
N VAL A 336 11.16 7.82 17.36
CA VAL A 336 11.80 6.50 17.21
C VAL A 336 12.64 6.42 15.93
N LEU A 337 12.36 7.27 14.95
CA LEU A 337 12.95 7.22 13.61
C LEU A 337 13.99 8.33 13.35
N TYR A 338 13.92 9.41 14.14
CA TYR A 338 14.71 10.63 14.03
C TYR A 338 15.18 11.04 15.42
#